data_AF-A0A4Y4B3D0-F1
#
_entry.id   AF-A0A4Y4B3D0-F1
#
_cell.length_a   1.000
_cell.length_b   1.000
_cell.length_c   1.000
_cell.angle_alpha   90.00
_cell.angle_beta   90.00
_cell.angle_gamma   90.00
#
_symmetry.space_group_name_H-M   'P 1'
#
loop_
_entity.id
_entity.type
_entity.pdbx_description
1 polymer ?
#
loop_
_entity_poly.entity_id
_entity_poly.type
_entity_poly.pdbx_seq_one_letter_code
_entity_poly.pdbx_strand_id
1 'polypeptide(L)'
;MKKNLFVSLALAATFLASAQQKNSLLEQSFWKTSPDVAAVKAAIAKGDNPSESTQNAFDAVVYAINNEAPNETIQFLLEQPGNSVNKSTHDNRIYLHWAAYKGNVELVNHLIAKGSDINLEDSHGTTPVTFALNAGQKNTALYDAFLKAGLDVNKKYKDGATLLLLAVPNDPDLTLTNYFIAKGLSLKDTDKNGNTAFNYAARTGNIALLKTLLQKGVKPTDNALIIAAQGSRREANTIEVFKYLTEDLKLNPSVVSTDGETVLHSLVRKPNQTEIINYFLSKGIDINKADNDGNTALMNAASGRDTEALELILSKVKDVNVQNAKGESALSIAVQSGTPEAVVLLLNKKADINVLDKDNNNLGYYLIQSYRPQMMGGRGPEAGEAPKEDPFAAKLKLLQDNGLNLAQAQKDGNTLYHFALLKNDLNLLQKIAPLNIDINAKNKDGLTALHKAVMIAKNDTLIKYLLESGAKKDIKTDFDESAYDLAKENETLTQNNISVEILK
;
A
#
# COMPACT_ATOMS: atom_id res chain seq x y z
N MET A 1 -20.72 -20.41 71.35
CA MET A 1 -21.37 -19.52 70.36
C MET A 1 -20.45 -19.34 69.16
N LYS A 2 -20.98 -19.61 67.95
CA LYS A 2 -20.61 -19.06 66.62
C LYS A 2 -19.11 -18.92 66.29
N LYS A 3 -18.52 -19.81 65.48
CA LYS A 3 -18.55 -19.91 63.99
C LYS A 3 -17.36 -19.18 63.33
N ASN A 4 -16.56 -20.00 62.64
CA ASN A 4 -15.82 -19.73 61.39
C ASN A 4 -14.53 -18.89 61.45
N LEU A 5 -13.40 -19.57 61.71
CA LEU A 5 -12.12 -19.27 61.03
C LEU A 5 -11.76 -20.52 60.22
N PHE A 6 -12.15 -20.54 58.95
CA PHE A 6 -11.67 -21.50 57.96
C PHE A 6 -11.36 -20.75 56.68
N VAL A 7 -10.27 -21.18 56.04
CA VAL A 7 -9.79 -20.82 54.70
C VAL A 7 -8.92 -19.56 54.59
N SER A 8 -7.78 -19.59 55.28
CA SER A 8 -6.52 -19.17 54.65
C SER A 8 -6.05 -20.31 53.74
N LEU A 9 -5.71 -20.02 52.47
CA LEU A 9 -5.42 -20.94 51.33
C LEU A 9 -6.60 -21.18 50.36
N ALA A 10 -7.05 -20.13 49.66
CA ALA A 10 -7.61 -20.24 48.31
C ALA A 10 -7.83 -18.85 47.71
N LEU A 11 -6.77 -18.06 47.52
CA LEU A 11 -6.81 -16.92 46.58
C LEU A 11 -5.39 -16.60 46.04
N ALA A 12 -4.62 -17.65 45.80
CA ALA A 12 -3.39 -17.60 45.02
C ALA A 12 -3.52 -18.62 43.88
N ALA A 13 -4.58 -18.46 43.09
CA ALA A 13 -4.76 -19.17 41.83
C ALA A 13 -5.49 -18.23 40.87
N THR A 14 -4.89 -18.07 39.69
CA THR A 14 -5.40 -17.39 38.48
C THR A 14 -5.44 -15.86 38.48
N PHE A 15 -4.31 -15.21 38.76
CA PHE A 15 -3.83 -14.19 37.82
C PHE A 15 -2.76 -14.84 36.94
N LEU A 16 -3.19 -15.75 36.06
CA LEU A 16 -2.46 -15.90 34.82
C LEU A 16 -2.67 -14.58 34.12
N ALA A 17 -1.62 -13.77 34.06
CA ALA A 17 -1.50 -12.77 33.02
C ALA A 17 -1.88 -13.48 31.73
N SER A 18 -3.03 -13.14 31.15
CA SER A 18 -3.33 -13.47 29.77
C SER A 18 -2.38 -12.63 28.92
N ALA A 19 -1.10 -13.00 28.92
CA ALA A 19 -0.30 -12.83 27.72
C ALA A 19 -1.15 -13.48 26.64
N GLN A 20 -1.76 -12.67 25.79
CA GLN A 20 -2.63 -13.10 24.72
C GLN A 20 -1.94 -14.28 24.04
N GLN A 21 -2.51 -15.48 24.19
CA GLN A 21 -1.87 -16.69 23.69
C GLN A 21 -1.65 -16.47 22.21
N LYS A 22 -0.38 -16.41 21.81
CA LYS A 22 -0.01 -16.07 20.46
C LYS A 22 -0.47 -17.23 19.57
N ASN A 23 -1.48 -16.97 18.75
CA ASN A 23 -2.04 -17.96 17.84
C ASN A 23 -0.93 -18.47 16.89
N SER A 24 -0.52 -19.73 17.05
CA SER A 24 0.61 -20.28 16.29
C SER A 24 0.27 -20.50 14.81
N LEU A 25 -1.02 -20.59 14.46
CA LEU A 25 -1.49 -20.67 13.07
C LEU A 25 -1.26 -19.36 12.29
N LEU A 26 -1.01 -18.25 12.97
CA LEU A 26 -0.65 -16.97 12.34
C LEU A 26 0.88 -16.81 12.14
N GLU A 27 1.67 -17.81 12.53
CA GLU A 27 3.12 -17.79 12.38
C GLU A 27 3.58 -18.52 11.12
N GLN A 28 4.35 -17.85 10.26
CA GLN A 28 4.90 -18.48 9.05
C GLN A 28 5.75 -19.73 9.36
N SER A 29 6.42 -19.76 10.51
CA SER A 29 7.25 -20.91 10.92
C SER A 29 6.44 -22.19 11.13
N PHE A 30 5.18 -22.09 11.57
CA PHE A 30 4.30 -23.24 11.70
C PHE A 30 4.00 -23.88 10.35
N TRP A 31 3.74 -23.09 9.32
CA TRP A 31 3.38 -23.60 8.00
C TRP A 31 4.56 -24.08 7.16
N LYS A 32 5.77 -23.58 7.43
CA LYS A 32 7.01 -24.04 6.78
C LYS A 32 7.37 -25.50 7.08
N THR A 33 6.79 -26.10 8.12
CA THR A 33 6.97 -27.53 8.42
C THR A 33 5.98 -28.42 7.65
N SER A 34 5.15 -27.84 6.76
CA SER A 34 4.09 -28.52 6.02
C SER A 34 3.18 -29.37 6.93
N PRO A 35 2.54 -28.77 7.95
CA PRO A 35 1.75 -29.49 8.93
C PRO A 35 0.56 -30.22 8.29
N ASP A 36 0.28 -31.42 8.78
CA ASP A 36 -0.90 -32.18 8.40
C ASP A 36 -2.14 -31.75 9.21
N VAL A 37 -3.28 -32.38 8.92
CA VAL A 37 -4.55 -32.14 9.64
C VAL A 37 -4.42 -32.40 11.14
N ALA A 38 -3.60 -33.38 11.57
CA ALA A 38 -3.44 -33.73 12.97
C ALA A 38 -2.67 -32.63 13.74
N ALA A 39 -1.62 -32.07 13.15
CA ALA A 39 -0.88 -30.96 13.70
C ALA A 39 -1.75 -29.70 13.85
N VAL A 40 -2.57 -29.37 12.85
CA VAL A 40 -3.51 -28.23 12.93
C VAL A 40 -4.57 -28.48 14.01
N LYS A 41 -5.15 -29.69 14.08
CA LYS A 41 -6.10 -30.05 15.15
C LYS A 41 -5.48 -29.90 16.54
N ALA A 42 -4.21 -30.29 16.70
CA ALA A 42 -3.49 -30.14 17.96
C ALA A 42 -3.26 -28.67 18.34
N ALA A 43 -3.02 -27.78 17.37
CA ALA A 43 -2.92 -26.34 17.60
C ALA A 43 -4.27 -25.74 18.03
N ILE A 44 -5.35 -26.08 17.32
CA ILE A 44 -6.72 -25.65 17.67
C ILE A 44 -7.10 -26.14 19.07
N ALA A 45 -6.78 -27.40 19.41
CA ALA A 45 -7.04 -27.96 20.75
C ALA A 45 -6.26 -27.24 21.87
N LYS A 46 -5.14 -26.57 21.54
CA LYS A 46 -4.39 -25.72 22.48
C LYS A 46 -4.98 -24.31 22.60
N GLY A 47 -5.99 -23.96 21.82
CA GLY A 47 -6.65 -22.64 21.86
C GLY A 47 -6.36 -21.73 20.68
N ASP A 48 -5.63 -22.19 19.66
CA ASP A 48 -5.40 -21.39 18.45
C ASP A 48 -6.68 -21.26 17.62
N ASN A 49 -6.99 -20.04 17.18
CA ASN A 49 -8.20 -19.76 16.40
C ASN A 49 -7.89 -19.90 14.89
N PRO A 50 -8.48 -20.88 14.18
CA PRO A 50 -8.19 -21.11 12.76
C PRO A 50 -8.78 -20.06 11.82
N SER A 51 -9.66 -19.18 12.31
CA SER A 51 -10.27 -18.10 11.53
C SER A 51 -9.76 -16.70 11.87
N GLU A 52 -8.92 -16.59 12.90
CA GLU A 52 -8.32 -15.31 13.27
C GLU A 52 -7.48 -14.74 12.12
N SER A 53 -7.43 -13.43 12.02
CA SER A 53 -6.60 -12.74 11.02
C SER A 53 -5.65 -11.78 11.72
N THR A 54 -4.45 -11.66 11.15
CA THR A 54 -3.51 -10.60 11.51
C THR A 54 -4.08 -9.22 11.17
N GLN A 55 -3.45 -8.15 11.66
CA GLN A 55 -3.82 -6.78 11.33
C GLN A 55 -3.81 -6.48 9.82
N ASN A 56 -3.01 -7.22 9.05
CA ASN A 56 -2.94 -7.11 7.58
C ASN A 56 -3.93 -8.05 6.87
N ALA A 57 -4.88 -8.63 7.59
CA ALA A 57 -5.89 -9.57 7.09
C ALA A 57 -5.31 -10.87 6.48
N PHE A 58 -4.13 -11.32 6.92
CA PHE A 58 -3.67 -12.69 6.67
C PHE A 58 -4.17 -13.62 7.77
N ASP A 59 -4.76 -14.76 7.40
CA ASP A 59 -5.20 -15.80 8.32
C ASP A 59 -4.46 -17.14 8.10
N ALA A 60 -4.81 -18.13 8.91
CA ALA A 60 -4.26 -19.48 8.86
C ALA A 60 -4.40 -20.13 7.47
N VAL A 61 -5.53 -19.94 6.78
CA VAL A 61 -5.78 -20.52 5.45
C VAL A 61 -4.83 -19.88 4.43
N VAL A 62 -4.68 -18.55 4.44
CA VAL A 62 -3.76 -17.86 3.53
C VAL A 62 -2.32 -18.28 3.79
N TYR A 63 -1.90 -18.43 5.05
CA TYR A 63 -0.56 -18.93 5.35
C TYR A 63 -0.36 -20.38 4.90
N ALA A 64 -1.35 -21.25 5.08
CA ALA A 64 -1.31 -22.64 4.59
C ALA A 64 -1.16 -22.69 3.06
N ILE A 65 -1.95 -21.90 2.33
CA ILE A 65 -1.87 -21.81 0.86
C ILE A 65 -0.50 -21.30 0.41
N ASN A 66 -0.04 -20.19 0.99
CA ASN A 66 1.21 -19.55 0.57
C ASN A 66 2.46 -20.41 0.83
N ASN A 67 2.41 -21.28 1.84
CA ASN A 67 3.47 -22.24 2.16
C ASN A 67 3.23 -23.64 1.55
N GLU A 68 2.23 -23.80 0.69
CA GLU A 68 1.96 -25.06 -0.01
C GLU A 68 1.76 -26.24 0.96
N ALA A 69 1.02 -26.01 2.04
CA ALA A 69 0.60 -27.08 2.94
C ALA A 69 -0.26 -28.13 2.18
N PRO A 70 -0.37 -29.38 2.67
CA PRO A 70 -1.19 -30.41 2.04
C PRO A 70 -2.64 -29.93 1.79
N ASN A 71 -3.22 -30.32 0.66
CA ASN A 71 -4.56 -29.90 0.26
C ASN A 71 -5.61 -30.31 1.29
N GLU A 72 -5.46 -31.49 1.89
CA GLU A 72 -6.33 -31.98 2.96
C GLU A 72 -6.28 -31.07 4.20
N THR A 73 -5.10 -30.54 4.53
CA THR A 73 -4.93 -29.57 5.62
C THR A 73 -5.64 -28.26 5.30
N ILE A 74 -5.49 -27.73 4.08
CA ILE A 74 -6.15 -26.48 3.67
C ILE A 74 -7.67 -26.67 3.63
N GLN A 75 -8.15 -27.79 3.09
CA GLN A 75 -9.57 -28.12 3.04
C GLN A 75 -10.16 -28.25 4.46
N PHE A 76 -9.45 -28.88 5.39
CA PHE A 76 -9.86 -28.93 6.80
C PHE A 76 -10.00 -27.52 7.42
N LEU A 77 -9.08 -26.59 7.12
CA LEU A 77 -9.16 -25.20 7.60
C LEU A 77 -10.36 -24.45 7.02
N LEU A 78 -10.69 -24.69 5.74
CA LEU A 78 -11.86 -24.10 5.06
C LEU A 78 -13.19 -24.58 5.65
N GLU A 79 -13.21 -25.75 6.29
CA GLU A 79 -14.37 -26.28 7.00
C GLU A 79 -14.53 -25.70 8.42
N GLN A 80 -13.55 -24.95 8.93
CA GLN A 80 -13.65 -24.34 10.25
C GLN A 80 -14.61 -23.14 10.25
N PRO A 81 -15.38 -22.92 11.34
CA PRO A 81 -16.23 -21.75 11.47
C PRO A 81 -15.45 -20.44 11.25
N GLY A 82 -16.01 -19.54 10.44
CA GLY A 82 -15.39 -18.25 10.11
C GLY A 82 -14.49 -18.25 8.87
N ASN A 83 -14.21 -19.40 8.25
CA ASN A 83 -13.41 -19.51 7.02
C ASN A 83 -14.26 -19.77 5.77
N SER A 84 -15.28 -18.94 5.56
CA SER A 84 -16.06 -18.96 4.31
C SER A 84 -15.15 -18.82 3.09
N VAL A 85 -15.47 -19.53 2.00
CA VAL A 85 -14.67 -19.50 0.77
C VAL A 85 -14.61 -18.13 0.08
N ASN A 86 -15.50 -17.21 0.48
CA ASN A 86 -15.52 -15.80 0.06
C ASN A 86 -15.11 -14.82 1.18
N LYS A 87 -14.48 -15.32 2.25
CA LYS A 87 -13.93 -14.46 3.31
C LYS A 87 -12.85 -13.55 2.72
N SER A 88 -12.99 -12.26 2.97
CA SER A 88 -12.00 -11.25 2.58
C SER A 88 -10.75 -11.36 3.44
N THR A 89 -9.58 -11.32 2.78
CA THR A 89 -8.24 -11.41 3.35
C THR A 89 -7.40 -10.22 2.88
N HIS A 90 -6.07 -10.26 3.03
CA HIS A 90 -5.17 -9.19 2.61
C HIS A 90 -5.47 -8.68 1.19
N ASP A 91 -5.52 -7.34 1.03
CA ASP A 91 -5.92 -6.63 -0.19
C ASP A 91 -7.33 -6.96 -0.69
N ASN A 92 -8.26 -7.33 0.19
CA ASN A 92 -9.61 -7.77 -0.17
C ASN A 92 -9.65 -9.03 -1.07
N ARG A 93 -8.63 -9.88 -1.00
CA ARG A 93 -8.57 -11.15 -1.74
C ARG A 93 -9.38 -12.23 -1.03
N ILE A 94 -9.94 -13.17 -1.78
CA ILE A 94 -10.47 -14.42 -1.22
C ILE A 94 -9.48 -15.56 -1.38
N TYR A 95 -9.74 -16.71 -0.76
CA TYR A 95 -8.85 -17.87 -0.85
C TYR A 95 -8.62 -18.35 -2.29
N LEU A 96 -9.58 -18.14 -3.20
CA LEU A 96 -9.43 -18.49 -4.61
C LEU A 96 -8.34 -17.68 -5.30
N HIS A 97 -8.13 -16.40 -4.94
CA HIS A 97 -6.99 -15.62 -5.44
C HIS A 97 -5.67 -16.28 -5.05
N TRP A 98 -5.51 -16.66 -3.78
CA TRP A 98 -4.27 -17.27 -3.28
C TRP A 98 -4.01 -18.65 -3.89
N ALA A 99 -5.04 -19.48 -4.03
CA ALA A 99 -4.94 -20.77 -4.69
C ALA A 99 -4.53 -20.63 -6.16
N ALA A 100 -5.13 -19.65 -6.86
CA ALA A 100 -4.82 -19.35 -8.25
C ALA A 100 -3.40 -18.77 -8.41
N TYR A 101 -2.98 -17.88 -7.51
CA TYR A 101 -1.62 -17.34 -7.43
C TYR A 101 -0.55 -18.43 -7.30
N LYS A 102 -0.84 -19.48 -6.52
CA LYS A 102 0.05 -20.63 -6.32
C LYS A 102 -0.02 -21.66 -7.44
N GLY A 103 -1.00 -21.57 -8.35
CA GLY A 103 -1.19 -22.57 -9.40
C GLY A 103 -1.78 -23.89 -8.91
N ASN A 104 -2.35 -23.92 -7.70
CA ASN A 104 -2.88 -25.13 -7.08
C ASN A 104 -4.25 -25.49 -7.68
N VAL A 105 -4.24 -26.28 -8.75
CA VAL A 105 -5.44 -26.65 -9.53
C VAL A 105 -6.47 -27.42 -8.69
N GLU A 106 -6.02 -28.30 -7.80
CA GLU A 106 -6.92 -29.09 -6.96
C GLU A 106 -7.69 -28.17 -6.00
N LEU A 107 -6.99 -27.27 -5.31
CA LEU A 107 -7.61 -26.32 -4.40
C LEU A 107 -8.50 -25.31 -5.14
N VAL A 108 -8.10 -24.86 -6.33
CA VAL A 108 -8.94 -24.01 -7.20
C VAL A 108 -10.26 -24.72 -7.50
N ASN A 109 -10.24 -25.99 -7.93
CA ASN A 109 -11.46 -26.75 -8.19
C ASN A 109 -12.31 -26.92 -6.93
N HIS A 110 -11.69 -27.21 -5.78
CA HIS A 110 -12.40 -27.34 -4.50
C HIS A 110 -13.13 -26.03 -4.13
N LEU A 111 -12.43 -24.90 -4.18
CA LEU A 111 -12.98 -23.59 -3.83
C LEU A 111 -14.12 -23.17 -4.78
N ILE A 112 -13.95 -23.37 -6.09
CA ILE A 112 -15.01 -23.14 -7.08
C ILE A 112 -16.23 -24.01 -6.79
N ALA A 113 -16.04 -25.31 -6.50
CA ALA A 113 -17.14 -26.23 -6.18
C ALA A 113 -17.88 -25.84 -4.90
N LYS A 114 -17.21 -25.17 -3.96
CA LYS A 114 -17.80 -24.62 -2.72
C LYS A 114 -18.44 -23.24 -2.91
N GLY A 115 -18.43 -22.68 -4.12
CA GLY A 115 -19.08 -21.41 -4.43
C GLY A 115 -18.20 -20.17 -4.24
N SER A 116 -16.88 -20.29 -4.32
CA SER A 116 -16.01 -19.11 -4.43
C SER A 116 -16.38 -18.25 -5.64
N ASP A 117 -16.38 -16.94 -5.45
CA ASP A 117 -16.60 -15.98 -6.54
C ASP A 117 -15.36 -15.90 -7.46
N ILE A 118 -15.50 -16.46 -8.66
CA ILE A 118 -14.44 -16.47 -9.68
C ILE A 118 -14.16 -15.09 -10.28
N ASN A 119 -15.03 -14.11 -10.06
CA ASN A 119 -14.97 -12.76 -10.63
C ASN A 119 -14.65 -11.67 -9.60
N LEU A 120 -14.49 -12.00 -8.32
CA LEU A 120 -14.25 -11.00 -7.28
C LEU A 120 -12.96 -10.24 -7.54
N GLU A 121 -13.06 -8.91 -7.56
CA GLU A 121 -11.91 -8.03 -7.70
C GLU A 121 -11.33 -7.67 -6.32
N ASP A 122 -10.01 -7.83 -6.20
CA ASP A 122 -9.25 -7.36 -5.05
C ASP A 122 -9.11 -5.82 -5.04
N SER A 123 -8.47 -5.25 -4.03
CA SER A 123 -8.27 -3.79 -3.91
C SER A 123 -7.46 -3.17 -5.07
N HIS A 124 -6.83 -3.99 -5.92
CA HIS A 124 -6.12 -3.56 -7.12
C HIS A 124 -6.91 -3.82 -8.42
N GLY A 125 -8.15 -4.30 -8.35
CA GLY A 125 -8.96 -4.67 -9.51
C GLY A 125 -8.57 -6.03 -10.11
N THR A 126 -7.92 -6.91 -9.33
CA THR A 126 -7.43 -8.21 -9.80
C THR A 126 -8.42 -9.31 -9.43
N THR A 127 -8.84 -10.10 -10.43
CA THR A 127 -9.64 -11.32 -10.24
C THR A 127 -8.75 -12.52 -9.94
N PRO A 128 -9.26 -13.65 -9.41
CA PRO A 128 -8.44 -14.83 -9.19
C PRO A 128 -7.70 -15.33 -10.45
N VAL A 129 -8.37 -15.34 -11.61
CA VAL A 129 -7.75 -15.79 -12.87
C VAL A 129 -6.66 -14.82 -13.35
N THR A 130 -6.85 -13.51 -13.23
CA THR A 130 -5.82 -12.54 -13.61
C THR A 130 -4.67 -12.49 -12.61
N PHE A 131 -4.91 -12.86 -11.35
CA PHE A 131 -3.84 -13.00 -10.35
C PHE A 131 -2.93 -14.20 -10.66
N ALA A 132 -3.48 -15.31 -11.16
CA ALA A 132 -2.70 -16.44 -11.67
C ALA A 132 -1.81 -16.05 -12.87
N LEU A 133 -2.34 -15.26 -13.82
CA LEU A 133 -1.57 -14.76 -14.98
C LEU A 133 -0.41 -13.85 -14.55
N ASN A 134 -0.69 -12.92 -13.64
CA ASN A 134 0.32 -12.01 -13.10
C ASN A 134 1.41 -12.74 -12.30
N ALA A 135 1.08 -13.89 -11.72
CA ALA A 135 2.02 -14.79 -11.04
C ALA A 135 2.79 -15.71 -11.99
N GLY A 136 2.45 -15.73 -13.29
CA GLY A 136 3.10 -16.57 -14.30
C GLY A 136 2.71 -18.04 -14.23
N GLN A 137 1.51 -18.36 -13.75
CA GLN A 137 1.05 -19.75 -13.68
C GLN A 137 0.75 -20.28 -15.08
N LYS A 138 1.54 -21.27 -15.53
CA LYS A 138 1.46 -21.82 -16.90
C LYS A 138 0.57 -23.05 -17.06
N ASN A 139 0.16 -23.68 -15.95
CA ASN A 139 -0.65 -24.90 -16.01
C ASN A 139 -2.05 -24.60 -16.58
N THR A 140 -2.33 -25.08 -17.79
CA THR A 140 -3.58 -24.83 -18.50
C THR A 140 -4.81 -25.41 -17.81
N ALA A 141 -4.65 -26.46 -16.98
CA ALA A 141 -5.74 -27.04 -16.21
C ALA A 141 -6.35 -26.05 -15.20
N LEU A 142 -5.55 -25.08 -14.73
CA LEU A 142 -6.05 -23.99 -13.89
C LEU A 142 -7.07 -23.14 -14.65
N TYR A 143 -6.74 -22.72 -15.87
CA TYR A 143 -7.63 -21.89 -16.69
C TYR A 143 -8.84 -22.68 -17.18
N ASP A 144 -8.69 -23.97 -17.47
CA ASP A 144 -9.83 -24.84 -17.77
C ASP A 144 -10.81 -24.93 -16.60
N ALA A 145 -10.34 -24.92 -15.35
CA ALA A 145 -11.22 -24.89 -14.17
C ALA A 145 -12.07 -23.62 -14.13
N PHE A 146 -11.46 -22.44 -14.36
CA PHE A 146 -12.20 -21.18 -14.43
C PHE A 146 -13.19 -21.14 -15.62
N LEU A 147 -12.79 -21.61 -16.80
CA LEU A 147 -13.67 -21.66 -17.97
C LEU A 147 -14.88 -22.59 -17.74
N LYS A 148 -14.65 -23.77 -17.13
CA LYS A 148 -15.74 -24.68 -16.73
C LYS A 148 -16.67 -24.06 -15.69
N ALA A 149 -16.15 -23.19 -14.84
CA ALA A 149 -16.91 -22.44 -13.85
C ALA A 149 -17.69 -21.25 -14.44
N GLY A 150 -17.63 -21.03 -15.76
CA GLY A 150 -18.38 -19.96 -16.45
C GLY A 150 -17.59 -18.67 -16.66
N LEU A 151 -16.26 -18.68 -16.55
CA LEU A 151 -15.45 -17.54 -16.96
C LEU A 151 -15.65 -17.26 -18.46
N ASP A 152 -16.09 -16.05 -18.80
CA ASP A 152 -16.09 -15.59 -20.18
C ASP A 152 -14.65 -15.32 -20.65
N VAL A 153 -14.17 -16.12 -21.60
CA VAL A 153 -12.83 -15.99 -22.17
C VAL A 153 -12.62 -14.63 -22.86
N ASN A 154 -13.69 -14.02 -23.39
CA ASN A 154 -13.64 -12.73 -24.09
C ASN A 154 -13.78 -11.52 -23.14
N LYS A 155 -13.98 -11.77 -21.83
CA LYS A 155 -14.05 -10.71 -20.82
C LYS A 155 -12.84 -9.80 -20.94
N LYS A 156 -13.11 -8.50 -20.92
CA LYS A 156 -12.09 -7.46 -20.87
C LYS A 156 -11.88 -7.02 -19.42
N TYR A 157 -10.62 -6.96 -19.01
CA TYR A 157 -10.21 -6.57 -17.66
C TYR A 157 -9.82 -5.09 -17.63
N LYS A 158 -9.09 -4.69 -16.59
CA LYS A 158 -8.51 -3.34 -16.47
C LYS A 158 -7.91 -2.88 -17.80
N ASP A 159 -8.20 -1.64 -18.16
CA ASP A 159 -7.80 -0.98 -19.42
C ASP A 159 -8.28 -1.69 -20.70
N GLY A 160 -9.19 -2.66 -20.60
CA GLY A 160 -9.65 -3.44 -21.75
C GLY A 160 -8.76 -4.62 -22.13
N ALA A 161 -7.84 -5.02 -21.25
CA ALA A 161 -6.93 -6.14 -21.51
C ALA A 161 -7.68 -7.48 -21.66
N THR A 162 -7.24 -8.34 -22.56
CA THR A 162 -7.68 -9.76 -22.61
C THR A 162 -6.81 -10.62 -21.71
N LEU A 163 -7.28 -11.85 -21.39
CA LEU A 163 -6.44 -12.85 -20.71
C LEU A 163 -5.12 -13.08 -21.46
N LEU A 164 -5.16 -13.09 -22.80
CA LEU A 164 -3.96 -13.25 -23.63
C LEU A 164 -2.96 -12.12 -23.40
N LEU A 165 -3.40 -10.85 -23.45
CA LEU A 165 -2.51 -9.70 -23.21
C LEU A 165 -1.89 -9.73 -21.82
N LEU A 166 -2.65 -10.15 -20.80
CA LEU A 166 -2.18 -10.29 -19.42
C LEU A 166 -1.22 -11.48 -19.23
N ALA A 167 -1.34 -12.54 -20.03
CA ALA A 167 -0.49 -13.74 -19.96
C ALA A 167 0.93 -13.49 -20.48
N VAL A 168 1.03 -12.80 -21.61
CA VAL A 168 2.26 -12.66 -22.42
C VAL A 168 3.50 -12.23 -21.61
N PRO A 169 3.45 -11.25 -20.68
CA PRO A 169 4.64 -10.82 -19.94
C PRO A 169 5.34 -11.96 -19.18
N ASN A 170 4.58 -12.95 -18.70
CA ASN A 170 5.08 -14.08 -17.90
C ASN A 170 5.16 -15.40 -18.70
N ASP A 171 5.02 -15.34 -20.02
CA ASP A 171 4.96 -16.50 -20.91
C ASP A 171 6.04 -16.42 -22.01
N PRO A 172 7.33 -16.51 -21.66
CA PRO A 172 8.45 -16.26 -22.57
C PRO A 172 8.51 -17.21 -23.78
N ASP A 173 7.91 -18.40 -23.66
CA ASP A 173 7.80 -19.44 -24.68
C ASP A 173 6.46 -19.43 -25.43
N LEU A 174 5.56 -18.49 -25.09
CA LEU A 174 4.22 -18.33 -25.68
C LEU A 174 3.32 -19.58 -25.53
N THR A 175 3.61 -20.47 -24.60
CA THR A 175 2.86 -21.71 -24.39
C THR A 175 1.43 -21.39 -23.93
N LEU A 176 1.29 -20.55 -22.91
CA LEU A 176 -0.01 -20.15 -22.40
C LEU A 176 -0.76 -19.23 -23.39
N THR A 177 -0.02 -18.40 -24.12
CA THR A 177 -0.53 -17.55 -25.19
C THR A 177 -1.16 -18.41 -26.29
N ASN A 178 -0.49 -19.47 -26.75
CA ASN A 178 -1.03 -20.38 -27.75
C ASN A 178 -2.27 -21.14 -27.23
N TYR A 179 -2.30 -21.49 -25.94
CA TYR A 179 -3.50 -22.05 -25.31
C TYR A 179 -4.68 -21.07 -25.40
N PHE A 180 -4.49 -19.79 -25.06
CA PHE A 180 -5.56 -18.79 -25.17
C PHE A 180 -5.99 -18.53 -26.62
N ILE A 181 -5.07 -18.61 -27.58
CA ILE A 181 -5.43 -18.57 -29.01
C ILE A 181 -6.34 -19.75 -29.37
N ALA A 182 -6.03 -20.95 -28.90
CA ALA A 182 -6.88 -22.13 -29.09
C ALA A 182 -8.25 -22.00 -28.41
N LYS A 183 -8.40 -21.13 -27.39
CA LYS A 183 -9.66 -20.78 -26.75
C LYS A 183 -10.40 -19.61 -27.43
N GLY A 184 -9.90 -19.12 -28.56
CA GLY A 184 -10.57 -18.10 -29.39
C GLY A 184 -10.07 -16.66 -29.21
N LEU A 185 -9.05 -16.43 -28.38
CA LEU A 185 -8.43 -15.10 -28.26
C LEU A 185 -7.46 -14.82 -29.41
N SER A 186 -7.22 -13.55 -29.70
CA SER A 186 -6.36 -13.14 -30.80
C SER A 186 -5.10 -12.45 -30.29
N LEU A 187 -3.95 -12.87 -30.85
CA LEU A 187 -2.65 -12.25 -30.58
C LEU A 187 -2.55 -10.81 -31.12
N LYS A 188 -3.48 -10.41 -31.99
CA LYS A 188 -3.57 -9.07 -32.59
C LYS A 188 -4.51 -8.14 -31.81
N ASP A 189 -5.10 -8.62 -30.72
CA ASP A 189 -5.98 -7.81 -29.88
C ASP A 189 -5.20 -6.66 -29.26
N THR A 190 -5.91 -5.55 -29.04
CA THR A 190 -5.41 -4.40 -28.29
C THR A 190 -6.31 -4.11 -27.10
N ASP A 191 -5.73 -3.48 -26.09
CA ASP A 191 -6.50 -2.88 -25.00
C ASP A 191 -7.09 -1.52 -25.43
N LYS A 192 -7.76 -0.80 -24.52
CA LYS A 192 -8.39 0.51 -24.77
C LYS A 192 -7.37 1.60 -25.16
N ASN A 193 -6.11 1.41 -24.80
CA ASN A 193 -5.02 2.35 -25.07
C ASN A 193 -4.24 1.96 -26.34
N GLY A 194 -4.71 0.94 -27.07
CA GLY A 194 -4.05 0.44 -28.28
C GLY A 194 -2.79 -0.40 -28.01
N ASN A 195 -2.54 -0.82 -26.77
CA ASN A 195 -1.40 -1.66 -26.46
C ASN A 195 -1.62 -3.09 -26.99
N THR A 196 -0.64 -3.59 -27.73
CA THR A 196 -0.63 -4.96 -28.29
C THR A 196 0.06 -5.94 -27.34
N ALA A 197 0.06 -7.23 -27.66
CA ALA A 197 0.86 -8.22 -26.92
C ALA A 197 2.35 -7.85 -26.84
N PHE A 198 2.90 -7.16 -27.85
CA PHE A 198 4.27 -6.66 -27.82
C PHE A 198 4.45 -5.61 -26.70
N ASN A 199 3.53 -4.66 -26.60
CA ASN A 199 3.56 -3.62 -25.57
C ASN A 199 3.53 -4.24 -24.17
N TYR A 200 2.67 -5.22 -23.92
CA TYR A 200 2.61 -5.93 -22.65
C TYR A 200 3.92 -6.69 -22.36
N ALA A 201 4.47 -7.41 -23.34
CA ALA A 201 5.75 -8.11 -23.23
C ALA A 201 6.93 -7.19 -22.89
N ALA A 202 6.90 -5.93 -23.34
CA ALA A 202 7.98 -4.97 -23.07
C ALA A 202 8.20 -4.73 -21.57
N ARG A 203 7.19 -4.99 -20.72
CA ARG A 203 7.28 -4.86 -19.27
C ARG A 203 8.42 -5.66 -18.65
N THR A 204 8.73 -6.85 -19.19
CA THR A 204 9.80 -7.72 -18.66
C THR A 204 11.13 -7.57 -19.39
N GLY A 205 11.19 -6.75 -20.44
CA GLY A 205 12.43 -6.48 -21.17
C GLY A 205 13.03 -7.70 -21.89
N ASN A 206 12.30 -8.81 -22.00
CA ASN A 206 12.79 -10.01 -22.69
C ASN A 206 12.85 -9.77 -24.21
N ILE A 207 14.00 -9.31 -24.70
CA ILE A 207 14.23 -9.00 -26.11
C ILE A 207 13.94 -10.22 -27.02
N ALA A 208 14.20 -11.45 -26.56
CA ALA A 208 13.92 -12.66 -27.34
C ALA A 208 12.41 -12.86 -27.54
N LEU A 209 11.61 -12.64 -26.49
CA LEU A 209 10.15 -12.65 -26.59
C LEU A 209 9.65 -11.53 -27.51
N LEU A 210 10.19 -10.31 -27.37
CA LEU A 210 9.83 -9.18 -28.24
C LEU A 210 10.09 -9.49 -29.73
N LYS A 211 11.27 -10.04 -30.05
CA LYS A 211 11.61 -10.49 -31.41
C LYS A 211 10.66 -11.59 -31.91
N THR A 212 10.30 -12.54 -31.04
CA THR A 212 9.35 -13.61 -31.38
C THR A 212 7.96 -13.05 -31.70
N LEU A 213 7.48 -12.08 -30.94
CA LEU A 213 6.19 -11.41 -31.17
C LEU A 213 6.20 -10.62 -32.49
N LEU A 214 7.29 -9.93 -32.81
CA LEU A 214 7.46 -9.26 -34.11
C LEU A 214 7.40 -10.26 -35.29
N GLN A 215 8.10 -11.39 -35.17
CA GLN A 215 8.07 -12.45 -36.18
C GLN A 215 6.67 -13.04 -36.37
N LYS A 216 5.87 -13.08 -35.29
CA LYS A 216 4.44 -13.46 -35.32
C LYS A 216 3.52 -12.33 -35.82
N GLY A 217 4.07 -11.20 -36.26
CA GLY A 217 3.33 -10.09 -36.86
C GLY A 217 2.65 -9.17 -35.84
N VAL A 218 3.03 -9.23 -34.56
CA VAL A 218 2.53 -8.31 -33.53
C VAL A 218 3.34 -7.02 -33.60
N LYS A 219 2.67 -5.92 -33.91
CA LYS A 219 3.34 -4.61 -34.03
C LYS A 219 3.52 -3.95 -32.66
N PRO A 220 4.68 -3.35 -32.38
CA PRO A 220 4.83 -2.46 -31.24
C PRO A 220 4.07 -1.15 -31.49
N THR A 221 3.74 -0.47 -30.40
CA THR A 221 3.45 0.97 -30.42
C THR A 221 4.51 1.68 -29.57
N ASP A 222 4.62 3.00 -29.71
CA ASP A 222 5.59 3.77 -28.92
C ASP A 222 5.39 3.58 -27.40
N ASN A 223 4.15 3.31 -26.96
CA ASN A 223 3.81 3.07 -25.56
C ASN A 223 4.50 1.83 -24.95
N ALA A 224 5.16 1.00 -25.77
CA ALA A 224 6.03 -0.08 -25.29
C ALA A 224 7.18 0.48 -24.43
N LEU A 225 7.65 1.70 -24.70
CA LEU A 225 8.67 2.37 -23.89
C LEU A 225 8.16 2.70 -22.49
N ILE A 226 6.92 3.20 -22.37
CA ILE A 226 6.29 3.49 -21.07
C ILE A 226 6.14 2.19 -20.27
N ILE A 227 5.62 1.14 -20.90
CA ILE A 227 5.43 -0.16 -20.25
C ILE A 227 6.77 -0.80 -19.86
N ALA A 228 7.81 -0.67 -20.69
CA ALA A 228 9.16 -1.11 -20.33
C ALA A 228 9.74 -0.32 -19.14
N ALA A 229 9.46 0.99 -19.05
CA ALA A 229 9.90 1.83 -17.93
C ALA A 229 9.22 1.45 -16.60
N GLN A 230 7.98 0.93 -16.63
CA GLN A 230 7.31 0.42 -15.42
C GLN A 230 8.04 -0.80 -14.81
N GLY A 231 8.60 -1.66 -15.67
CA GLY A 231 9.31 -2.88 -15.28
C GLY A 231 8.42 -3.90 -14.58
N SER A 232 9.05 -4.91 -13.98
CA SER A 232 8.36 -5.86 -13.10
C SER A 232 8.29 -5.32 -11.66
N ARG A 233 7.65 -6.08 -10.77
CA ARG A 233 7.59 -5.73 -9.33
C ARG A 233 8.99 -5.60 -8.70
N ARG A 234 9.95 -6.40 -9.15
CA ARG A 234 11.29 -6.51 -8.52
C ARG A 234 12.43 -5.98 -9.38
N GLU A 235 12.23 -5.90 -10.69
CA GLU A 235 13.32 -5.67 -11.64
C GLU A 235 12.94 -4.52 -12.57
N ALA A 236 13.90 -3.62 -12.79
CA ALA A 236 13.85 -2.63 -13.85
C ALA A 236 14.51 -3.22 -15.11
N ASN A 237 14.07 -2.76 -16.28
CA ASN A 237 14.67 -3.18 -17.54
C ASN A 237 16.01 -2.49 -17.78
N THR A 238 16.90 -3.15 -18.51
CA THR A 238 18.25 -2.64 -18.79
C THR A 238 18.25 -1.61 -19.92
N ILE A 239 19.34 -0.85 -20.05
CA ILE A 239 19.50 0.11 -21.15
C ILE A 239 19.46 -0.56 -22.54
N GLU A 240 19.88 -1.82 -22.66
CA GLU A 240 19.82 -2.59 -23.91
C GLU A 240 18.38 -2.76 -24.39
N VAL A 241 17.42 -2.94 -23.48
CA VAL A 241 16.00 -3.01 -23.83
C VAL A 241 15.55 -1.68 -24.44
N PHE A 242 15.90 -0.57 -23.80
CA PHE A 242 15.50 0.75 -24.29
C PHE A 242 16.18 1.10 -25.63
N LYS A 243 17.47 0.79 -25.80
CA LYS A 243 18.18 0.93 -27.08
C LYS A 243 17.55 0.05 -28.16
N TYR A 244 17.19 -1.19 -27.85
CA TYR A 244 16.46 -2.03 -28.80
C TYR A 244 15.14 -1.38 -29.25
N LEU A 245 14.35 -0.86 -28.31
CA LEU A 245 13.07 -0.21 -28.62
C LEU A 245 13.23 1.09 -29.43
N THR A 246 14.20 1.95 -29.10
CA THR A 246 14.37 3.27 -29.74
C THR A 246 15.28 3.25 -30.98
N GLU A 247 16.31 2.40 -31.01
CA GLU A 247 17.35 2.40 -32.03
C GLU A 247 17.12 1.30 -33.07
N ASP A 248 16.71 0.09 -32.66
CA ASP A 248 16.42 -0.97 -33.63
C ASP A 248 15.00 -0.84 -34.16
N LEU A 249 14.02 -0.62 -33.28
CA LEU A 249 12.60 -0.50 -33.65
C LEU A 249 12.14 0.92 -33.96
N LYS A 250 12.99 1.94 -33.75
CA LYS A 250 12.71 3.35 -34.05
C LYS A 250 11.45 3.90 -33.35
N LEU A 251 11.09 3.35 -32.18
CA LEU A 251 9.98 3.87 -31.38
C LEU A 251 10.31 5.27 -30.86
N ASN A 252 9.30 6.13 -30.81
CA ASN A 252 9.45 7.52 -30.37
C ASN A 252 9.78 7.60 -28.87
N PRO A 253 10.99 8.04 -28.47
CA PRO A 253 11.36 8.18 -27.07
C PRO A 253 10.49 9.20 -26.32
N SER A 254 9.94 10.20 -27.01
CA SER A 254 9.11 11.25 -26.41
C SER A 254 7.62 10.88 -26.34
N VAL A 255 7.29 9.59 -26.38
CA VAL A 255 5.91 9.12 -26.21
C VAL A 255 5.32 9.56 -24.88
N VAL A 256 4.03 9.86 -24.93
CA VAL A 256 3.21 10.23 -23.77
C VAL A 256 2.06 9.23 -23.69
N SER A 257 1.85 8.64 -22.51
CA SER A 257 0.74 7.72 -22.26
C SER A 257 -0.61 8.46 -22.29
N THR A 258 -1.72 7.72 -22.25
CA THR A 258 -3.07 8.30 -22.10
C THR A 258 -3.23 9.10 -20.80
N ASP A 259 -2.44 8.78 -19.78
CA ASP A 259 -2.41 9.46 -18.48
C ASP A 259 -1.44 10.66 -18.48
N GLY A 260 -0.84 11.00 -19.63
CA GLY A 260 0.09 12.11 -19.74
C GLY A 260 1.53 11.79 -19.32
N GLU A 261 1.83 10.53 -18.97
CA GLU A 261 3.14 10.12 -18.46
C GLU A 261 4.18 9.93 -19.58
N THR A 262 5.43 10.28 -19.26
CA THR A 262 6.63 9.89 -20.02
C THR A 262 7.36 8.75 -19.32
N VAL A 263 8.34 8.13 -19.98
CA VAL A 263 9.19 7.09 -19.36
C VAL A 263 9.85 7.56 -18.05
N LEU A 264 10.17 8.86 -17.94
CA LEU A 264 10.82 9.43 -16.76
C LEU A 264 9.94 9.32 -15.50
N HIS A 265 8.61 9.36 -15.64
CA HIS A 265 7.68 9.24 -14.50
C HIS A 265 7.83 7.90 -13.78
N SER A 266 8.15 6.82 -14.52
CA SER A 266 8.37 5.48 -13.97
C SER A 266 9.82 5.23 -13.58
N LEU A 267 10.79 5.66 -14.40
CA LEU A 267 12.21 5.39 -14.17
C LEU A 267 12.70 5.96 -12.84
N VAL A 268 12.33 7.19 -12.50
CA VAL A 268 12.77 7.84 -11.25
C VAL A 268 12.28 7.16 -9.97
N ARG A 269 11.32 6.23 -10.08
CA ARG A 269 10.75 5.48 -8.94
C ARG A 269 11.48 4.17 -8.67
N LYS A 270 12.44 3.81 -9.51
CA LYS A 270 13.23 2.57 -9.40
C LYS A 270 14.68 2.94 -9.05
N PRO A 271 15.39 2.07 -8.31
CA PRO A 271 16.79 2.32 -7.98
C PRO A 271 17.70 2.20 -9.21
N ASN A 272 18.82 2.92 -9.19
CA ASN A 272 19.93 2.80 -10.14
C ASN A 272 19.54 3.11 -11.60
N GLN A 273 18.65 4.07 -11.84
CA GLN A 273 18.15 4.39 -13.18
C GLN A 273 18.87 5.56 -13.87
N THR A 274 19.88 6.15 -13.24
CA THR A 274 20.60 7.35 -13.72
C THR A 274 21.13 7.22 -15.17
N GLU A 275 21.64 6.06 -15.56
CA GLU A 275 22.13 5.81 -16.92
C GLU A 275 20.98 5.88 -17.95
N ILE A 276 19.87 5.21 -17.66
CA ILE A 276 18.69 5.15 -18.54
C ILE A 276 17.99 6.52 -18.60
N ILE A 277 17.92 7.24 -17.48
CA ILE A 277 17.41 8.62 -17.44
C ILE A 277 18.26 9.52 -18.35
N ASN A 278 19.59 9.50 -18.22
CA ASN A 278 20.48 10.28 -19.08
C ASN A 278 20.35 9.90 -20.56
N TYR A 279 20.20 8.61 -20.86
CA TYR A 279 19.92 8.13 -22.21
C TYR A 279 18.68 8.81 -22.79
N PHE A 280 17.57 8.80 -22.05
CA PHE A 280 16.32 9.40 -22.49
C PHE A 280 16.36 10.94 -22.58
N LEU A 281 17.07 11.61 -21.67
CA LEU A 281 17.34 13.04 -21.77
C LEU A 281 18.16 13.37 -23.03
N SER A 282 19.12 12.53 -23.40
CA SER A 282 19.90 12.70 -24.65
C SER A 282 19.05 12.54 -25.91
N LYS A 283 17.89 11.88 -25.82
CA LYS A 283 16.90 11.76 -26.90
C LYS A 283 15.88 12.91 -26.91
N GLY A 284 16.05 13.92 -26.06
CA GLY A 284 15.25 15.15 -26.07
C GLY A 284 13.92 15.06 -25.33
N ILE A 285 13.72 14.07 -24.46
CA ILE A 285 12.51 14.01 -23.62
C ILE A 285 12.43 15.22 -22.70
N ASP A 286 11.25 15.83 -22.61
CA ASP A 286 11.01 16.92 -21.68
C ASP A 286 10.92 16.41 -20.24
N ILE A 287 11.95 16.74 -19.46
CA ILE A 287 12.05 16.44 -18.03
C ILE A 287 10.96 17.12 -17.19
N ASN A 288 10.36 18.21 -17.67
CA ASN A 288 9.34 18.98 -16.96
C ASN A 288 7.92 18.59 -17.37
N LYS A 289 7.76 17.62 -18.27
CA LYS A 289 6.44 17.17 -18.71
C LYS A 289 5.67 16.65 -17.50
N ALA A 290 4.52 17.25 -17.26
CA ALA A 290 3.56 16.79 -16.26
C ALA A 290 2.56 15.80 -16.87
N ASP A 291 2.18 14.81 -16.07
CA ASP A 291 1.05 13.91 -16.32
C ASP A 291 -0.30 14.63 -16.19
N ASN A 292 -1.41 13.91 -16.36
CA ASN A 292 -2.76 14.47 -16.31
C ASN A 292 -3.16 14.97 -14.91
N ASP A 293 -2.50 14.48 -13.85
CA ASP A 293 -2.68 14.95 -12.47
C ASP A 293 -1.73 16.10 -12.13
N GLY A 294 -0.87 16.52 -13.07
CA GLY A 294 0.13 17.56 -12.89
C GLY A 294 1.42 17.08 -12.21
N ASN A 295 1.60 15.77 -11.98
CA ASN A 295 2.84 15.26 -11.41
C ASN A 295 3.96 15.29 -12.45
N THR A 296 5.15 15.68 -12.02
CA THR A 296 6.36 15.66 -12.86
C THR A 296 7.30 14.53 -12.44
N ALA A 297 8.30 14.24 -13.26
CA ALA A 297 9.38 13.32 -12.89
C ALA A 297 10.10 13.75 -11.59
N LEU A 298 10.23 15.05 -11.33
CA LEU A 298 10.79 15.57 -10.08
C LEU A 298 9.94 15.18 -8.86
N MET A 299 8.62 15.33 -8.96
CA MET A 299 7.68 14.96 -7.88
C MET A 299 7.74 13.45 -7.60
N ASN A 300 7.78 12.63 -8.65
CA ASN A 300 7.90 11.18 -8.50
C ASN A 300 9.27 10.79 -7.88
N ALA A 301 10.36 11.43 -8.30
CA ALA A 301 11.69 11.22 -7.74
C ALA A 301 11.75 11.60 -6.25
N ALA A 302 11.11 12.71 -5.87
CA ALA A 302 11.06 13.21 -4.49
C ALA A 302 10.36 12.25 -3.52
N SER A 303 9.46 11.39 -4.01
CA SER A 303 8.82 10.33 -3.21
C SER A 303 9.70 9.09 -3.01
N GLY A 304 10.75 8.93 -3.82
CA GLY A 304 11.60 7.76 -3.88
C GLY A 304 12.72 7.75 -2.84
N ARG A 305 13.55 6.70 -2.92
CA ARG A 305 14.77 6.55 -2.11
C ARG A 305 16.06 6.76 -2.91
N ASP A 306 15.96 6.84 -4.23
CA ASP A 306 17.10 7.02 -5.13
C ASP A 306 17.46 8.51 -5.18
N THR A 307 18.39 8.89 -4.30
CA THR A 307 18.88 10.27 -4.19
C THR A 307 19.63 10.71 -5.43
N GLU A 308 20.33 9.80 -6.10
CA GLU A 308 21.11 10.06 -7.31
C GLU A 308 20.20 10.42 -8.48
N ALA A 309 19.09 9.71 -8.65
CA ALA A 309 18.07 10.05 -9.63
C ALA A 309 17.45 11.43 -9.32
N LEU A 310 17.11 11.69 -8.05
CA LEU A 310 16.58 13.00 -7.62
C LEU A 310 17.58 14.14 -7.91
N GLU A 311 18.86 13.98 -7.57
CA GLU A 311 19.92 14.95 -7.85
C GLU A 311 20.10 15.19 -9.35
N LEU A 312 20.08 14.12 -10.17
CA LEU A 312 20.14 14.23 -11.62
C LEU A 312 18.98 15.08 -12.14
N ILE A 313 17.75 14.78 -11.73
CA ILE A 313 16.57 15.53 -12.16
C ILE A 313 16.66 17.00 -11.70
N LEU A 314 17.00 17.24 -10.43
CA LEU A 314 17.20 18.58 -9.87
C LEU A 314 18.26 19.41 -10.60
N SER A 315 19.27 18.76 -11.19
CA SER A 315 20.29 19.45 -11.98
C SER A 315 19.79 19.94 -13.35
N LYS A 316 18.60 19.51 -13.79
CA LYS A 316 18.07 19.72 -15.14
C LYS A 316 16.68 20.37 -15.20
N VAL A 317 15.90 20.34 -14.11
CA VAL A 317 14.59 21.00 -14.05
C VAL A 317 14.71 22.52 -14.11
N LYS A 318 13.71 23.17 -14.70
CA LYS A 318 13.66 24.64 -14.83
C LYS A 318 13.13 25.32 -13.57
N ASP A 319 12.15 24.70 -12.94
CA ASP A 319 11.50 25.20 -11.73
C ASP A 319 11.24 24.03 -10.78
N VAL A 320 11.77 24.15 -9.56
CA VAL A 320 11.64 23.15 -8.49
C VAL A 320 10.28 23.27 -7.77
N ASN A 321 9.60 24.40 -7.92
CA ASN A 321 8.39 24.78 -7.17
C ASN A 321 7.10 24.57 -7.93
N VAL A 322 7.13 23.89 -9.08
CA VAL A 322 5.91 23.46 -9.78
C VAL A 322 5.02 22.64 -8.83
N GLN A 323 3.71 22.83 -8.96
CA GLN A 323 2.71 22.13 -8.17
C GLN A 323 1.78 21.32 -9.07
N ASN A 324 1.37 20.14 -8.61
CA ASN A 324 0.42 19.29 -9.32
C ASN A 324 -1.03 19.82 -9.15
N ALA A 325 -2.03 19.10 -9.66
CA ALA A 325 -3.44 19.50 -9.59
C ALA A 325 -4.00 19.62 -8.15
N LYS A 326 -3.34 18.99 -7.17
CA LYS A 326 -3.66 19.10 -5.73
C LYS A 326 -2.91 20.23 -5.03
N GLY A 327 -2.04 20.96 -5.73
CA GLY A 327 -1.15 21.95 -5.12
C GLY A 327 0.05 21.31 -4.42
N GLU A 328 0.36 20.04 -4.65
CA GLU A 328 1.54 19.41 -4.06
C GLU A 328 2.78 19.75 -4.89
N SER A 329 3.84 20.26 -4.25
CA SER A 329 5.17 20.39 -4.85
C SER A 329 6.04 19.17 -4.56
N ALA A 330 7.18 19.06 -5.24
CA ALA A 330 8.18 18.03 -4.93
C ALA A 330 8.61 18.05 -3.45
N LEU A 331 8.68 19.22 -2.81
CA LEU A 331 8.99 19.33 -1.38
C LEU A 331 7.88 18.77 -0.49
N SER A 332 6.61 19.06 -0.79
CA SER A 332 5.49 18.47 -0.04
C SER A 332 5.47 16.93 -0.12
N ILE A 333 5.76 16.38 -1.31
CA ILE A 333 5.84 14.95 -1.55
C ILE A 333 7.04 14.31 -0.83
N ALA A 334 8.21 14.96 -0.85
CA ALA A 334 9.39 14.49 -0.10
C ALA A 334 9.15 14.48 1.41
N VAL A 335 8.50 15.52 1.94
CA VAL A 335 8.14 15.58 3.37
C VAL A 335 7.20 14.43 3.72
N GLN A 336 6.15 14.17 2.93
CA GLN A 336 5.19 13.11 3.22
C GLN A 336 5.76 11.70 3.05
N SER A 337 6.47 11.44 1.95
CA SER A 337 6.79 10.07 1.50
C SER A 337 8.27 9.81 1.22
N GLY A 338 9.07 10.85 0.95
CA GLY A 338 10.50 10.74 0.65
C GLY A 338 11.39 10.56 1.88
N THR A 339 12.71 10.66 1.71
CA THR A 339 13.69 10.60 2.80
C THR A 339 14.04 11.99 3.34
N PRO A 340 14.62 12.12 4.55
CA PRO A 340 15.19 13.39 5.01
C PRO A 340 16.22 13.97 4.03
N GLU A 341 17.03 13.13 3.39
CA GLU A 341 18.02 13.55 2.38
C GLU A 341 17.34 14.17 1.15
N ALA A 342 16.21 13.61 0.68
CA ALA A 342 15.44 14.20 -0.40
C ALA A 342 14.94 15.62 -0.06
N VAL A 343 14.50 15.83 1.18
CA VAL A 343 14.10 17.16 1.70
C VAL A 343 15.29 18.12 1.69
N VAL A 344 16.48 17.68 2.16
CA VAL A 344 17.72 18.48 2.12
C VAL A 344 18.06 18.89 0.68
N LEU A 345 18.04 17.95 -0.26
CA LEU A 345 18.37 18.22 -1.66
C LEU A 345 17.43 19.27 -2.29
N LEU A 346 16.12 19.16 -2.03
CA LEU A 346 15.12 20.10 -2.52
C LEU A 346 15.31 21.50 -1.92
N LEU A 347 15.52 21.61 -0.60
CA LEU A 347 15.76 22.89 0.07
C LEU A 347 17.07 23.55 -0.39
N ASN A 348 18.13 22.77 -0.60
CA ASN A 348 19.38 23.25 -1.19
C ASN A 348 19.17 23.82 -2.61
N LYS A 349 18.18 23.29 -3.34
CA LYS A 349 17.75 23.77 -4.66
C LYS A 349 16.67 24.84 -4.62
N LYS A 350 16.46 25.49 -3.46
CA LYS A 350 15.52 26.61 -3.27
C LYS A 350 14.06 26.21 -3.47
N ALA A 351 13.71 24.98 -3.10
CA ALA A 351 12.31 24.63 -2.92
C ALA A 351 11.66 25.50 -1.83
N ASP A 352 10.43 25.95 -2.08
CA ASP A 352 9.71 26.88 -1.22
C ASP A 352 9.23 26.19 0.06
N ILE A 353 9.83 26.57 1.18
CA ILE A 353 9.48 26.07 2.51
C ILE A 353 8.05 26.45 2.93
N ASN A 354 7.48 27.51 2.35
CA ASN A 354 6.14 28.01 2.67
C ASN A 354 5.08 27.56 1.65
N VAL A 355 5.40 26.58 0.80
CA VAL A 355 4.46 26.05 -0.18
C VAL A 355 3.16 25.58 0.49
N LEU A 356 2.04 25.94 -0.15
CA LEU A 356 0.70 25.57 0.27
C LEU A 356 0.03 24.73 -0.80
N ASP A 357 -0.65 23.67 -0.39
CA ASP A 357 -1.50 22.91 -1.30
C ASP A 357 -2.83 23.62 -1.62
N LYS A 358 -3.68 22.98 -2.42
CA LYS A 358 -4.97 23.55 -2.83
C LYS A 358 -5.93 23.78 -1.67
N ASP A 359 -5.81 23.01 -0.60
CA ASP A 359 -6.58 23.15 0.64
C ASP A 359 -5.93 24.17 1.60
N ASN A 360 -4.81 24.77 1.20
CA ASN A 360 -3.98 25.71 1.97
C ASN A 360 -3.31 25.05 3.19
N ASN A 361 -2.97 23.77 3.09
CA ASN A 361 -2.09 23.13 4.05
C ASN A 361 -0.63 23.40 3.70
N ASN A 362 0.17 23.73 4.71
CA ASN A 362 1.62 23.83 4.65
C ASN A 362 2.29 22.47 4.88
N LEU A 363 3.62 22.43 4.80
CA LEU A 363 4.43 21.22 4.98
C LEU A 363 4.26 20.53 6.34
N GLY A 364 3.75 21.22 7.37
CA GLY A 364 3.45 20.62 8.67
C GLY A 364 2.36 19.55 8.58
N TYR A 365 1.35 19.75 7.74
CA TYR A 365 0.34 18.72 7.45
C TYR A 365 0.98 17.46 6.84
N TYR A 366 1.82 17.64 5.81
CA TYR A 366 2.54 16.56 5.14
C TYR A 366 3.50 15.84 6.09
N LEU A 367 4.14 16.55 7.03
CA LEU A 367 4.97 15.97 8.08
C LEU A 367 4.16 15.02 8.95
N ILE A 368 2.97 15.42 9.41
CA ILE A 368 2.06 14.54 10.18
C ILE A 368 1.65 13.31 9.35
N GLN A 369 1.39 13.49 8.05
CA GLN A 369 1.08 12.36 7.16
C GLN A 369 2.26 11.42 6.96
N SER A 370 3.50 11.89 7.12
CA SER A 370 4.72 11.08 7.03
C SER A 370 4.93 10.17 8.25
N TYR A 371 4.27 10.46 9.38
CA TYR A 371 4.44 9.67 10.59
C TYR A 371 4.04 8.21 10.37
N ARG A 372 4.93 7.31 10.78
CA ARG A 372 4.69 5.86 10.84
C ARG A 372 5.02 5.41 12.26
N PRO A 373 4.07 4.77 12.98
CA PRO A 373 4.38 4.09 14.23
C PRO A 373 5.51 3.09 14.00
N GLN A 374 6.42 2.98 14.96
CA GLN A 374 7.53 2.02 14.86
C GLN A 374 6.97 0.60 14.96
N MET A 375 6.72 -0.02 13.80
CA MET A 375 6.21 -1.39 13.72
C MET A 375 7.35 -2.38 14.00
N MET A 376 7.23 -3.18 15.06
CA MET A 376 8.06 -4.38 15.25
C MET A 376 7.72 -5.40 14.15
N GLY A 377 8.53 -5.45 13.07
CA GLY A 377 8.51 -6.56 12.10
C GLY A 377 7.64 -6.41 10.85
N GLY A 378 7.40 -5.19 10.34
CA GLY A 378 6.67 -4.99 9.09
C GLY A 378 7.48 -5.38 7.84
N ARG A 379 6.99 -6.34 7.05
CA ARG A 379 7.55 -6.76 5.76
C ARG A 379 7.09 -5.82 4.62
N GLY A 380 7.40 -4.53 4.74
CA GLY A 380 7.34 -3.59 3.61
C GLY A 380 8.68 -3.55 2.87
N PRO A 381 8.84 -2.77 1.79
CA PRO A 381 10.17 -2.37 1.29
C PRO A 381 11.00 -1.63 2.37
N GLU A 382 10.37 -1.28 3.49
CA GLU A 382 10.94 -0.78 4.74
C GLU A 382 11.60 -1.87 5.61
N ALA A 383 11.53 -3.16 5.25
CA ALA A 383 12.22 -4.26 5.93
C ALA A 383 13.73 -4.32 5.63
N GLY A 384 14.34 -3.18 5.31
CA GLY A 384 15.78 -2.97 5.41
C GLY A 384 16.17 -2.71 6.86
N GLU A 385 17.46 -2.48 7.12
CA GLU A 385 17.93 -2.02 8.43
C GLU A 385 17.08 -0.84 8.90
N ALA A 386 16.58 -0.91 10.14
CA ALA A 386 15.84 0.20 10.73
C ALA A 386 16.67 1.49 10.56
N PRO A 387 16.06 2.61 10.12
CA PRO A 387 16.78 3.86 9.96
C PRO A 387 17.59 4.16 11.22
N LYS A 388 18.88 4.51 11.05
CA LYS A 388 19.77 4.85 12.18
C LYS A 388 19.21 6.01 13.03
N GLU A 389 18.38 6.86 12.42
CA GLU A 389 17.69 7.99 13.03
C GLU A 389 16.20 8.00 12.63
N ASP A 390 15.35 8.51 13.51
CA ASP A 390 13.91 8.65 13.28
C ASP A 390 13.62 9.62 12.11
N PRO A 391 13.10 9.14 10.97
CA PRO A 391 12.89 10.00 9.79
C PRO A 391 11.90 11.14 10.05
N PHE A 392 10.92 10.94 10.95
CA PHE A 392 9.97 11.99 11.28
C PHE A 392 10.65 13.15 12.01
N ALA A 393 11.44 12.85 13.05
CA ALA A 393 12.18 13.87 13.80
C ALA A 393 13.21 14.60 12.92
N ALA A 394 13.90 13.88 12.03
CA ALA A 394 14.84 14.48 11.08
C ALA A 394 14.15 15.49 10.16
N LYS A 395 13.01 15.11 9.54
CA LYS A 395 12.21 16.02 8.69
C LYS A 395 11.66 17.20 9.47
N LEU A 396 11.12 16.97 10.67
CA LEU A 396 10.62 18.04 11.56
C LEU A 396 11.70 19.09 11.79
N LYS A 397 12.91 18.66 12.19
CA LYS A 397 14.04 19.55 12.44
C LYS A 397 14.46 20.30 11.18
N LEU A 398 14.56 19.61 10.03
CA LEU A 398 14.89 20.25 8.76
C LEU A 398 13.92 21.37 8.38
N LEU A 399 12.62 21.15 8.59
CA LEU A 399 11.60 22.15 8.29
C LEU A 399 11.73 23.38 9.21
N GLN A 400 11.96 23.17 10.51
CA GLN A 400 12.17 24.28 11.47
C GLN A 400 13.47 25.06 11.18
N ASP A 401 14.57 24.35 10.93
CA ASP A 401 15.88 24.94 10.62
C ASP A 401 15.83 25.80 9.35
N ASN A 402 14.87 25.51 8.43
CA ASN A 402 14.63 26.28 7.22
C ASN A 402 13.48 27.29 7.35
N GLY A 403 12.98 27.55 8.56
CA GLY A 403 12.08 28.65 8.87
C GLY A 403 10.58 28.34 8.83
N LEU A 404 10.17 27.08 8.70
CA LEU A 404 8.75 26.72 8.78
C LEU A 404 8.23 26.88 10.22
N ASN A 405 7.19 27.69 10.39
CA ASN A 405 6.49 27.79 11.67
C ASN A 405 5.47 26.64 11.85
N LEU A 406 5.91 25.53 12.43
CA LEU A 406 5.06 24.36 12.71
C LEU A 406 4.01 24.61 13.81
N ALA A 407 4.11 25.70 14.58
CA ALA A 407 3.10 26.09 15.57
C ALA A 407 1.88 26.76 14.92
N GLN A 408 2.03 27.27 13.69
CA GLN A 408 0.98 27.96 12.97
C GLN A 408 -0.13 26.99 12.55
N ALA A 409 -1.38 27.37 12.83
CA ALA A 409 -2.54 26.66 12.30
C ALA A 409 -2.61 26.79 10.78
N GLN A 410 -3.19 25.78 10.12
CA GLN A 410 -3.52 25.86 8.70
C GLN A 410 -4.60 26.93 8.48
N LYS A 411 -4.91 27.25 7.22
CA LYS A 411 -5.92 28.28 6.89
C LYS A 411 -7.31 27.95 7.43
N ASP A 412 -7.62 26.68 7.65
CA ASP A 412 -8.86 26.20 8.25
C ASP A 412 -8.82 26.13 9.79
N GLY A 413 -7.77 26.64 10.41
CA GLY A 413 -7.57 26.63 11.86
C GLY A 413 -7.16 25.27 12.42
N ASN A 414 -7.06 24.20 11.62
CA ASN A 414 -6.51 22.94 12.11
C ASN A 414 -5.02 23.13 12.45
N THR A 415 -4.65 22.76 13.67
CA THR A 415 -3.25 22.67 14.11
C THR A 415 -2.72 21.25 13.90
N LEU A 416 -1.41 21.02 14.09
CA LEU A 416 -0.86 19.67 13.98
C LEU A 416 -1.46 18.69 14.99
N TYR A 417 -1.93 19.16 16.15
CA TYR A 417 -2.70 18.32 17.09
C TYR A 417 -3.98 17.77 16.44
N HIS A 418 -4.71 18.58 15.68
CA HIS A 418 -5.95 18.14 15.01
C HIS A 418 -5.69 17.00 14.02
N PHE A 419 -4.59 17.06 13.27
CA PHE A 419 -4.22 16.02 12.31
C PHE A 419 -3.61 14.79 12.98
N ALA A 420 -2.78 14.98 14.01
CA ALA A 420 -2.10 13.89 14.70
C ALA A 420 -3.06 12.90 15.38
N LEU A 421 -4.22 13.38 15.83
CA LEU A 421 -5.25 12.54 16.45
C LEU A 421 -5.79 11.46 15.51
N LEU A 422 -5.83 11.72 14.20
CA LEU A 422 -6.27 10.73 13.21
C LEU A 422 -5.30 9.53 13.10
N LYS A 423 -4.06 9.67 13.56
CA LYS A 423 -3.09 8.56 13.63
C LYS A 423 -3.28 7.67 14.87
N ASN A 424 -4.05 8.15 15.86
CA ASN A 424 -4.34 7.45 17.11
C ASN A 424 -3.08 6.89 17.82
N ASP A 425 -2.00 7.68 17.86
CA ASP A 425 -0.72 7.28 18.46
C ASP A 425 -0.20 8.36 19.41
N LEU A 426 -0.01 7.99 20.68
CA LEU A 426 0.48 8.89 21.73
C LEU A 426 1.88 9.41 21.43
N ASN A 427 2.75 8.59 20.82
CA ASN A 427 4.12 8.97 20.53
C ASN A 427 4.17 10.13 19.53
N LEU A 428 3.23 10.20 18.59
CA LEU A 428 3.14 11.34 17.67
C LEU A 428 2.81 12.63 18.43
N LEU A 429 1.85 12.61 19.36
CA LEU A 429 1.51 13.78 20.18
C LEU A 429 2.71 14.24 21.01
N GLN A 430 3.45 13.30 21.58
CA GLN A 430 4.68 13.59 22.33
C GLN A 430 5.77 14.20 21.45
N LYS A 431 5.92 13.75 20.20
CA LYS A 431 6.90 14.30 19.25
C LYS A 431 6.60 15.74 18.83
N ILE A 432 5.34 16.14 18.80
CA ILE A 432 4.93 17.52 18.42
C ILE A 432 4.75 18.46 19.62
N ALA A 433 4.71 17.93 20.85
CA ALA A 433 4.56 18.74 22.06
C ALA A 433 5.63 19.86 22.22
N PRO A 434 6.92 19.66 21.86
CA PRO A 434 7.93 20.72 21.95
C PRO A 434 7.73 21.88 20.97
N LEU A 435 6.77 21.79 20.05
CA LEU A 435 6.55 22.81 19.00
C LEU A 435 5.77 24.04 19.50
N ASN A 436 5.35 24.07 20.77
CA ASN A 436 4.56 25.18 21.35
C ASN A 436 3.27 25.48 20.56
N ILE A 437 2.62 24.45 20.02
CA ILE A 437 1.32 24.56 19.36
C ILE A 437 0.25 24.84 20.43
N ASP A 438 -0.65 25.79 20.17
CA ASP A 438 -1.82 25.98 21.04
C ASP A 438 -2.74 24.74 21.00
N ILE A 439 -2.70 23.96 22.09
CA ILE A 439 -3.50 22.76 22.28
C ILE A 439 -5.02 23.06 22.36
N ASN A 440 -5.37 24.31 22.66
CA ASN A 440 -6.74 24.79 22.84
C ASN A 440 -7.28 25.56 21.62
N ALA A 441 -6.51 25.68 20.55
CA ALA A 441 -6.94 26.35 19.32
C ALA A 441 -8.20 25.68 18.75
N LYS A 442 -9.18 26.51 18.36
CA LYS A 442 -10.37 26.06 17.62
C LYS A 442 -10.07 26.09 16.11
N ASN A 443 -10.41 25.03 15.40
CA ASN A 443 -10.46 25.05 13.94
C ASN A 443 -11.74 25.76 13.44
N LYS A 444 -11.93 25.84 12.12
CA LYS A 444 -13.12 26.45 11.50
C LYS A 444 -14.45 25.76 11.81
N ASP A 445 -14.41 24.52 12.30
CA ASP A 445 -15.60 23.78 12.74
C ASP A 445 -15.89 24.02 14.24
N GLY A 446 -15.12 24.91 14.88
CA GLY A 446 -15.22 25.17 16.31
C GLY A 446 -14.66 24.04 17.20
N LEU A 447 -13.91 23.10 16.63
CA LEU A 447 -13.37 21.96 17.37
C LEU A 447 -11.96 22.27 17.87
N THR A 448 -11.65 21.83 19.10
CA THR A 448 -10.28 21.77 19.62
C THR A 448 -9.70 20.38 19.40
N ALA A 449 -8.42 20.20 19.72
CA ALA A 449 -7.82 18.87 19.76
C ALA A 449 -8.56 17.92 20.72
N LEU A 450 -9.00 18.42 21.89
CA LEU A 450 -9.74 17.62 22.86
C LEU A 450 -11.10 17.18 22.32
N HIS A 451 -11.84 18.07 21.64
CA HIS A 451 -13.09 17.72 20.95
C HIS A 451 -12.88 16.60 19.92
N LYS A 452 -11.90 16.75 19.03
CA LYS A 452 -11.60 15.70 18.05
C LYS A 452 -11.20 14.38 18.71
N ALA A 453 -10.39 14.42 19.76
CA ALA A 453 -9.93 13.24 20.47
C ALA A 453 -11.10 12.42 21.03
N VAL A 454 -12.05 13.07 21.71
CA VAL A 454 -13.20 12.36 22.31
C VAL A 454 -14.14 11.78 21.27
N MET A 455 -14.31 12.43 20.11
CA MET A 455 -15.18 11.95 19.03
C MET A 455 -14.67 10.66 18.36
N ILE A 456 -13.35 10.46 18.30
CA ILE A 456 -12.73 9.30 17.61
C ILE A 456 -12.12 8.28 18.58
N ALA A 457 -12.14 8.56 19.88
CA ALA A 457 -11.45 7.74 20.89
C ALA A 457 -12.02 6.32 20.98
N LYS A 458 -11.11 5.35 21.10
CA LYS A 458 -11.43 3.95 21.46
C LYS A 458 -11.05 3.59 22.90
N ASN A 459 -10.21 4.42 23.51
CA ASN A 459 -9.73 4.36 24.88
C ASN A 459 -9.44 5.79 25.39
N ASP A 460 -9.07 5.93 26.67
CA ASP A 460 -8.85 7.24 27.30
C ASP A 460 -7.40 7.74 27.24
N THR A 461 -6.48 7.02 26.59
CA THR A 461 -5.04 7.33 26.60
C THR A 461 -4.73 8.73 26.04
N LEU A 462 -5.24 9.05 24.84
CA LEU A 462 -4.99 10.34 24.21
C LEU A 462 -5.76 11.47 24.92
N ILE A 463 -6.95 11.17 25.46
CA ILE A 463 -7.75 12.13 26.23
C ILE A 463 -6.98 12.56 27.48
N LYS A 464 -6.50 11.59 28.28
CA LYS A 464 -5.69 11.85 29.48
C LYS A 464 -4.45 12.67 29.15
N TYR A 465 -3.71 12.26 28.11
CA TYR A 465 -2.51 12.98 27.70
C TYR A 465 -2.78 14.43 27.32
N LEU A 466 -3.85 14.71 26.55
CA LEU A 466 -4.20 16.08 26.18
C LEU A 466 -4.55 16.92 27.43
N LEU A 467 -5.30 16.37 28.39
CA LEU A 467 -5.63 17.06 29.64
C LEU A 467 -4.38 17.34 30.49
N GLU A 468 -3.49 16.36 30.64
CA GLU A 468 -2.19 16.53 31.31
C GLU A 468 -1.32 17.57 30.61
N SER A 469 -1.47 17.71 29.29
CA SER A 469 -0.78 18.70 28.46
C SER A 469 -1.46 20.09 28.44
N GLY A 470 -2.52 20.30 29.23
CA GLY A 470 -3.17 21.60 29.39
C GLY A 470 -4.37 21.85 28.45
N ALA A 471 -4.93 20.82 27.85
CA ALA A 471 -6.21 20.94 27.14
C ALA A 471 -7.34 21.29 28.12
N LYS A 472 -8.11 22.32 27.77
CA LYS A 472 -9.23 22.84 28.55
C LYS A 472 -10.51 22.06 28.24
N LYS A 473 -11.22 21.67 29.29
CA LYS A 473 -12.46 20.89 29.21
C LYS A 473 -13.70 21.74 28.92
N ASP A 474 -13.63 23.01 29.29
CA ASP A 474 -14.73 23.97 29.30
C ASP A 474 -14.89 24.76 27.99
N ILE A 475 -13.95 24.61 27.04
CA ILE A 475 -14.10 25.18 25.69
C ILE A 475 -15.24 24.45 25.00
N LYS A 476 -16.15 25.22 24.40
CA LYS A 476 -17.30 24.69 23.67
C LYS A 476 -17.14 24.78 22.15
N THR A 477 -17.77 23.83 21.47
CA THR A 477 -17.97 23.88 20.01
C THR A 477 -18.86 25.05 19.62
N ASP A 478 -19.02 25.27 18.32
CA ASP A 478 -19.96 26.29 17.81
C ASP A 478 -21.43 25.88 18.02
N PHE A 479 -21.68 24.63 18.42
CA PHE A 479 -22.99 24.10 18.80
C PHE A 479 -23.21 24.06 20.33
N ASP A 480 -22.37 24.77 21.10
CA ASP A 480 -22.44 24.86 22.57
C ASP A 480 -22.18 23.52 23.30
N GLU A 481 -21.54 22.56 22.64
CA GLU A 481 -21.17 21.26 23.21
C GLU A 481 -19.76 21.30 23.81
N SER A 482 -19.60 20.72 25.00
CA SER A 482 -18.28 20.51 25.61
C SER A 482 -17.65 19.18 25.14
N ALA A 483 -16.37 18.97 25.45
CA ALA A 483 -15.74 17.67 25.25
C ALA A 483 -16.44 16.55 26.04
N TYR A 484 -17.03 16.86 27.20
CA TYR A 484 -17.82 15.89 27.95
C TYR A 484 -19.11 15.50 27.22
N ASP A 485 -19.76 16.46 26.56
CA ASP A 485 -20.99 16.20 25.80
C ASP A 485 -20.72 15.27 24.61
N LEU A 486 -19.73 15.61 23.79
CA LEU A 486 -19.31 14.79 22.65
C LEU A 486 -18.83 13.39 23.08
N ALA A 487 -18.15 13.26 24.22
CA ALA A 487 -17.66 11.98 24.71
C ALA A 487 -18.80 11.01 25.11
N LYS A 488 -19.93 11.53 25.62
CA LYS A 488 -21.12 10.71 25.94
C LYS A 488 -21.79 10.14 24.69
N GLU A 489 -21.65 10.82 23.56
CA GLU A 489 -22.20 10.40 22.27
C GLU A 489 -21.28 9.40 21.54
N ASN A 490 -20.05 9.22 22.02
CA ASN A 490 -19.16 8.20 21.48
C ASN A 490 -19.55 6.80 21.99
N GLU A 491 -20.25 6.06 21.12
CA GLU A 491 -20.69 4.68 21.39
C GLU A 491 -19.53 3.74 21.73
N THR A 492 -18.34 3.94 21.15
CA THR A 492 -17.18 3.07 21.39
C THR A 492 -16.68 3.20 22.82
N LEU A 493 -16.59 4.43 23.36
CA LEU A 493 -16.21 4.65 24.76
C LEU A 493 -17.24 4.01 25.70
N THR A 494 -18.52 4.15 25.39
CA THR A 494 -19.62 3.57 26.16
C THR A 494 -19.57 2.04 26.15
N GLN A 495 -19.44 1.42 24.97
CA GLN A 495 -19.34 -0.04 24.83
C GLN A 495 -18.11 -0.61 25.55
N ASN A 496 -17.00 0.11 25.57
CA ASN A 496 -15.77 -0.29 26.25
C ASN A 496 -15.76 0.07 27.76
N ASN A 497 -16.86 0.60 28.30
CA ASN A 497 -16.96 1.05 29.70
C ASN A 497 -15.85 2.04 30.12
N ILE A 498 -15.43 2.91 29.19
CA ILE A 498 -14.41 3.92 29.46
C ILE A 498 -15.08 5.13 30.12
N SER A 499 -14.64 5.48 31.34
CA SER A 499 -15.19 6.61 32.07
C SER A 499 -14.80 7.94 31.42
N VAL A 500 -15.80 8.76 31.11
CA VAL A 500 -15.64 10.12 30.56
C VAL A 500 -15.71 11.21 31.63
N GLU A 501 -15.82 10.83 32.90
CA GLU A 501 -15.96 11.77 34.03
C GLU A 501 -14.74 12.67 34.22
N ILE A 502 -13.58 12.26 33.71
CA ILE A 502 -12.38 13.10 33.67
C ILE A 502 -12.57 14.37 32.82
N LEU A 503 -13.62 14.45 31.99
CA LEU A 503 -13.95 15.60 31.15
C LEU A 503 -14.93 16.59 31.79
N LYS A 504 -15.46 16.30 32.98
CA LYS A 504 -16.13 17.30 33.82
C LYS A 504 -15.10 18.27 34.40
#